data_AF-A0A0H5R3L2-F1
#
_entry.id   AF-A0A0H5R3L2-F1
#
_cell.length_a   1.000
_cell.length_b   1.000
_cell.length_c   1.000
_cell.angle_alpha   90.00
_cell.angle_beta   90.00
_cell.angle_gamma   90.00
#
_symmetry.space_group_name_H-M   'P 1'
#
loop_
_entity.id
_entity.type
_entity.pdbx_description
1 polymer ?
#
loop_
_entity_poly.entity_id
_entity_poly.type
_entity_poly.pdbx_seq_one_letter_code
_entity_poly.pdbx_strand_id
1 'polypeptide(L)'
;NSVLIAPTAFIMSCPFTPEDEVPTSSFPEETVLNPPMTHYDRESLFTSLTERVSYLTTFLQFTESDADTLNEAALLLEPHVPDLVDHVYEHLFKFSVTKEVFMPRAGGHEGPMVADINNLTLD
;
A
#
# COMPACT_ATOMS: atom_id res chain seq x y z
N ASN A 1 -44.94 14.02 45.42
CA ASN A 1 -44.17 14.60 46.55
C ASN A 1 -43.12 13.61 47.00
N SER A 2 -41.89 14.09 46.93
CA SER A 2 -40.60 13.42 47.07
C SER A 2 -40.40 12.64 48.37
N VAL A 3 -39.69 11.51 48.28
CA VAL A 3 -38.70 11.10 49.31
C VAL A 3 -37.46 10.53 48.59
N LEU A 4 -36.33 11.16 48.88
CA LEU A 4 -34.95 10.85 48.49
C LEU A 4 -34.44 9.58 49.17
N ILE A 5 -33.67 8.73 48.46
CA ILE A 5 -32.45 8.07 48.99
C ILE A 5 -31.48 7.82 47.82
N ALA A 6 -30.22 8.26 47.96
CA ALA A 6 -29.13 8.12 46.98
C ALA A 6 -28.54 6.69 46.95
N PRO A 7 -27.91 6.24 45.84
CA PRO A 7 -27.24 4.95 45.80
C PRO A 7 -25.81 5.05 46.35
N THR A 8 -25.53 4.38 47.47
CA THR A 8 -24.17 4.14 47.94
C THR A 8 -23.57 2.98 47.13
N ALA A 9 -22.47 3.26 46.43
CA ALA A 9 -21.70 2.29 45.67
C ALA A 9 -21.14 1.19 46.59
N PHE A 10 -21.42 -0.08 46.27
CA PHE A 10 -20.78 -1.23 46.87
C PHE A 10 -19.75 -1.78 45.87
N ILE A 11 -18.47 -1.50 46.12
CA ILE A 11 -17.35 -2.00 45.31
C ILE A 11 -17.24 -3.51 45.56
N MET A 12 -17.55 -4.31 44.54
CA MET A 12 -17.34 -5.76 44.59
C MET A 12 -15.86 -6.05 44.38
N SER A 13 -15.17 -6.39 45.46
CA SER A 13 -13.79 -6.88 45.46
C SER A 13 -13.84 -8.38 45.13
N CYS A 14 -13.38 -8.77 43.93
CA CYS A 14 -13.15 -10.18 43.61
C CYS A 14 -11.72 -10.55 44.04
N PRO A 15 -11.53 -11.56 44.92
CA PRO A 15 -10.20 -11.99 45.33
C PRO A 15 -9.53 -12.78 44.20
N PHE A 16 -8.31 -12.38 43.83
CA PHE A 16 -7.43 -13.08 42.90
C PHE A 16 -6.76 -14.25 43.63
N THR A 17 -7.08 -15.49 43.26
CA THR A 17 -6.39 -16.70 43.73
C THR A 17 -5.26 -17.06 42.76
N PRO A 18 -3.99 -17.19 43.21
CA PRO A 18 -2.85 -17.34 42.31
C PRO A 18 -2.39 -18.81 42.24
N GLU A 19 -3.17 -19.72 41.66
CA GLU A 19 -2.75 -21.14 41.58
C GLU A 19 -3.43 -21.86 40.40
N ASP A 20 -3.18 -21.45 39.16
CA ASP A 20 -3.45 -22.30 38.00
C ASP A 20 -2.19 -22.32 37.12
N GLU A 21 -1.53 -23.47 37.06
CA GLU A 21 -0.33 -23.71 36.27
C GLU A 21 -0.60 -23.41 34.79
N VAL A 22 0.22 -22.53 34.21
CA VAL A 22 0.23 -22.27 32.77
C VAL A 22 0.71 -23.55 32.07
N PRO A 23 -0.08 -24.14 31.15
CA PRO A 23 0.34 -25.35 30.45
C PRO A 23 1.58 -25.02 29.61
N THR A 24 2.68 -25.73 29.88
CA THR A 24 3.93 -25.58 29.15
C THR A 24 3.69 -25.91 27.69
N SER A 25 3.73 -24.88 26.83
CA SER A 25 3.66 -24.99 25.38
C SER A 25 4.68 -26.01 24.88
N SER A 26 4.20 -27.14 24.36
CA SER A 26 4.99 -28.27 23.84
C SER A 26 5.52 -28.04 22.41
N PHE A 27 5.47 -26.81 21.91
CA PHE A 27 6.16 -26.48 20.67
C PHE A 27 7.66 -26.51 20.91
N PRO A 28 8.45 -27.26 20.12
CA PRO A 28 9.89 -27.15 20.20
C PRO A 28 10.24 -25.69 19.97
N GLU A 29 10.91 -25.08 20.94
CA GLU A 29 11.47 -23.75 20.80
C GLU A 29 12.61 -23.85 19.78
N GLU A 30 12.24 -23.88 18.50
CA GLU A 30 13.15 -23.48 17.44
C GLU A 30 13.54 -22.06 17.78
N THR A 31 14.77 -21.90 18.26
CA THR A 31 15.42 -20.61 18.34
C THR A 31 15.53 -20.10 16.91
N VAL A 32 14.45 -19.49 16.40
CA VAL A 32 14.43 -18.83 15.10
C VAL A 32 15.40 -17.66 15.23
N LEU A 33 16.65 -17.91 14.84
CA LEU A 33 17.71 -16.92 14.87
C LEU A 33 17.22 -15.73 14.05
N ASN A 34 17.13 -14.55 14.67
CA ASN A 34 16.71 -13.34 13.96
C ASN A 34 17.65 -13.17 12.75
N PRO A 35 17.14 -13.12 11.50
CA PRO A 35 18.00 -13.00 10.34
C PRO A 35 18.88 -11.73 10.45
N PRO A 36 20.10 -11.76 9.88
CA PRO A 36 20.96 -10.59 9.90
C PRO A 36 20.25 -9.41 9.23
N MET A 37 20.18 -8.29 9.93
CA MET A 37 19.55 -7.07 9.44
C MET A 37 20.54 -6.27 8.58
N THR A 38 20.15 -5.95 7.35
CA THR A 38 20.86 -4.97 6.51
C THR A 38 20.48 -3.55 6.93
N HIS A 39 21.47 -2.72 7.22
CA HIS A 39 21.26 -1.33 7.64
C HIS A 39 21.35 -0.37 6.45
N TYR A 40 20.42 0.57 6.39
CA TYR A 40 20.40 1.67 5.41
C TYR A 40 20.22 2.98 6.17
N ASP A 41 20.93 4.03 5.73
CA ASP A 41 20.72 5.38 6.25
C ASP A 41 19.35 5.91 5.80
N ARG A 42 18.60 6.51 6.71
CA ARG A 42 17.23 6.96 6.42
C ARG A 42 17.23 8.20 5.53
N GLU A 43 18.16 9.12 5.74
CA GLU A 43 18.21 10.38 4.98
C GLU A 43 18.61 10.12 3.53
N SER A 44 19.56 9.21 3.30
CA SER A 44 19.99 8.81 1.96
C SER A 44 18.86 8.24 1.10
N LEU A 45 17.91 7.50 1.66
CA LEU A 45 16.75 6.96 0.93
C LEU A 45 15.82 8.04 0.36
N PHE A 46 15.79 9.23 0.96
CA PHE A 46 14.99 10.35 0.48
C PHE A 46 15.76 11.27 -0.47
N THR A 47 17.08 11.38 -0.27
CA THR A 47 17.95 12.37 -0.95
C THR A 47 18.74 11.78 -2.13
N SER A 48 19.07 10.50 -2.10
CA SER A 48 19.86 9.80 -3.13
C SER A 48 18.99 8.81 -3.90
N LEU A 49 18.88 9.04 -5.22
CA LEU A 49 18.18 8.11 -6.10
C LEU A 49 18.88 6.73 -6.13
N THR A 50 20.21 6.73 -6.20
CA THR A 50 21.01 5.50 -6.27
C THR A 50 20.80 4.61 -5.06
N GLU A 51 20.84 5.17 -3.84
CA GLU A 51 20.61 4.42 -2.60
C GLU A 51 19.19 3.86 -2.54
N ARG A 52 18.20 4.64 -2.97
CA ARG A 52 16.80 4.21 -3.00
C ARG A 52 16.57 3.07 -3.99
N VAL A 53 17.16 3.14 -5.19
CA VAL A 53 17.08 2.06 -6.18
C VAL A 53 17.80 0.80 -5.68
N SER A 54 19.01 0.95 -5.12
CA SER A 54 19.77 -0.16 -4.52
C SER A 54 19.00 -0.85 -3.39
N TYR A 55 18.40 -0.06 -2.50
CA TYR A 55 17.54 -0.56 -1.42
C TYR A 55 16.35 -1.34 -1.97
N LEU A 56 15.58 -0.78 -2.91
CA LEU A 56 14.39 -1.43 -3.45
C LEU A 56 14.71 -2.70 -4.25
N THR A 57 15.77 -2.69 -5.06
CA THR A 57 16.22 -3.87 -5.81
C THR A 57 16.65 -4.98 -4.86
N THR A 58 17.41 -4.67 -3.81
CA THR A 58 17.79 -5.65 -2.78
C THR A 58 16.58 -6.17 -2.00
N PHE A 59 15.67 -5.27 -1.60
CA PHE A 59 14.48 -5.60 -0.81
C PHE A 59 13.50 -6.51 -1.55
N LEU A 60 13.27 -6.22 -2.84
CA LEU A 60 12.43 -7.03 -3.72
C LEU A 60 13.15 -8.29 -4.23
N GLN A 61 14.44 -8.44 -3.92
CA GLN A 61 15.31 -9.48 -4.49
C GLN A 61 15.29 -9.47 -6.01
N PHE A 62 15.21 -8.27 -6.61
CA PHE A 62 15.20 -8.09 -8.05
C PHE A 62 16.61 -8.34 -8.60
N THR A 63 16.75 -9.42 -9.36
CA THR A 63 18.02 -9.88 -9.93
C THR A 63 18.11 -9.59 -11.42
N GLU A 64 19.30 -9.83 -12.00
CA GLU A 64 19.51 -9.75 -13.45
C GLU A 64 18.61 -10.75 -14.21
N SER A 65 18.39 -11.95 -13.65
CA SER A 65 17.48 -12.95 -14.23
C SER A 65 16.04 -12.45 -14.31
N ASP A 66 15.58 -11.65 -13.34
CA ASP A 66 14.24 -11.05 -13.38
C ASP A 66 14.15 -10.00 -14.47
N ALA A 67 15.21 -9.18 -14.63
CA ALA A 67 15.29 -8.21 -15.71
C ALA A 67 15.26 -8.87 -17.09
N ASP A 68 16.03 -9.95 -17.29
CA ASP A 68 16.04 -10.71 -18.54
C ASP A 68 14.66 -11.31 -18.84
N THR A 69 14.03 -11.91 -17.84
CA THR A 69 12.68 -12.49 -17.97
C THR A 69 11.64 -11.42 -18.37
N LEU A 70 11.71 -10.23 -17.77
CA LEU A 70 10.83 -9.12 -18.13
C LEU A 70 11.09 -8.59 -19.54
N ASN A 71 12.35 -8.53 -19.97
CA ASN A 71 12.71 -8.13 -21.34
C ASN A 71 12.22 -9.17 -22.37
N GLU A 72 12.31 -10.46 -22.07
CA GLU A 72 11.77 -11.51 -22.94
C GLU A 72 10.23 -11.43 -23.03
N ALA A 73 9.56 -11.13 -21.92
CA ALA A 73 8.11 -10.94 -21.89
C ALA A 73 7.64 -9.74 -22.72
N ALA A 74 8.50 -8.74 -22.95
CA ALA A 74 8.16 -7.56 -23.75
C ALA A 74 7.72 -7.93 -25.17
N LEU A 75 8.38 -8.91 -25.80
CA LEU A 75 8.04 -9.38 -27.16
C LEU A 75 6.64 -10.01 -27.23
N LEU A 76 6.18 -10.62 -26.13
CA LEU A 76 4.84 -11.19 -26.05
C LEU A 76 3.78 -10.11 -25.81
N LEU A 77 4.13 -9.05 -25.07
CA LEU A 77 3.21 -7.97 -24.73
C LEU A 77 3.09 -6.90 -25.81
N GLU A 78 4.14 -6.66 -26.59
CA GLU A 78 4.22 -5.63 -27.64
C GLU A 78 2.97 -5.54 -28.54
N PRO A 79 2.48 -6.65 -29.15
CA PRO A 79 1.29 -6.58 -30.01
C PRO A 79 -0.01 -6.26 -29.25
N HIS A 80 -0.02 -6.43 -27.93
CA HIS A 80 -1.19 -6.20 -27.07
C HIS A 80 -1.16 -4.84 -26.37
N VAL A 81 -0.07 -4.08 -26.49
CA VAL A 81 0.05 -2.76 -25.85
C VAL A 81 -1.12 -1.82 -26.20
N PRO A 82 -1.57 -1.70 -27.47
CA PRO A 82 -2.69 -0.82 -27.79
C PRO A 82 -3.97 -1.17 -27.00
N ASP A 83 -4.39 -2.44 -27.06
CA ASP A 83 -5.61 -2.93 -26.39
C ASP A 83 -5.50 -2.86 -24.86
N LEU A 84 -4.31 -3.15 -24.30
CA LEU A 84 -4.07 -3.03 -22.87
C LEU A 84 -4.22 -1.58 -22.40
N VAL A 85 -3.63 -0.65 -23.15
CA VAL A 85 -3.68 0.78 -22.83
C VAL A 85 -5.10 1.33 -22.95
N ASP A 86 -5.86 0.91 -23.95
CA ASP A 86 -7.28 1.26 -24.10
C ASP A 86 -8.09 0.83 -22.87
N HIS A 87 -7.96 -0.42 -22.43
CA HIS A 87 -8.62 -0.91 -21.23
C HIS A 87 -8.21 -0.17 -19.95
N VAL A 88 -6.93 0.23 -19.83
CA VAL A 88 -6.45 1.05 -18.71
C VAL A 88 -7.12 2.42 -18.74
N TYR A 89 -7.19 3.08 -19.88
CA TYR A 89 -7.86 4.37 -20.00
C TYR A 89 -9.36 4.28 -19.71
N GLU A 90 -10.04 3.26 -20.23
CA GLU A 90 -11.45 2.99 -19.89
C GLU A 90 -11.63 2.82 -18.39
N HIS A 91 -10.71 2.12 -17.72
CA HIS A 91 -10.76 1.92 -16.29
C HIS A 91 -10.54 3.23 -15.51
N LEU A 92 -9.55 4.03 -15.91
CA LEU A 92 -9.29 5.34 -15.29
C LEU A 92 -10.48 6.29 -15.49
N PHE A 93 -11.22 6.18 -16.59
CA PHE A 93 -12.38 7.03 -16.87
C PHE A 93 -13.64 6.62 -16.07
N LYS A 94 -13.64 5.45 -15.41
CA LYS A 94 -14.73 5.02 -14.50
C LYS A 94 -14.74 5.79 -13.18
N PHE A 95 -13.63 6.43 -12.79
CA PHE A 95 -13.53 7.17 -11.54
C PHE A 95 -13.25 8.65 -11.81
N SER A 96 -14.01 9.54 -11.17
CA SER A 96 -13.87 10.98 -11.37
C SER A 96 -12.47 11.47 -11.02
N VAL A 97 -11.91 11.06 -9.88
CA VAL A 97 -10.58 11.50 -9.40
C VAL A 97 -9.47 11.22 -10.42
N THR A 98 -9.49 10.06 -11.06
CA THR A 98 -8.51 9.71 -12.09
C THR A 98 -8.83 10.33 -13.44
N LYS A 99 -10.13 10.48 -13.78
CA LYS A 99 -10.57 11.15 -15.01
C LYS A 99 -10.24 12.65 -15.03
N GLU A 100 -10.28 13.31 -13.88
CA GLU A 100 -9.93 14.75 -13.72
C GLU A 100 -8.49 15.06 -14.14
N VAL A 101 -7.56 14.11 -14.00
CA VAL A 101 -6.14 14.28 -14.37
C VAL A 101 -5.99 14.52 -15.88
N PHE A 102 -6.94 14.06 -16.68
CA PHE A 102 -6.97 14.22 -18.13
C PHE A 102 -7.67 15.51 -18.59
N MET A 103 -8.15 16.36 -17.67
CA MET A 103 -8.71 17.67 -18.04
C MET A 103 -7.60 18.64 -18.46
N PRO A 104 -7.80 19.42 -19.55
CA PRO A 104 -6.86 20.44 -19.96
C PRO A 104 -6.62 21.46 -18.84
N ARG A 105 -5.36 21.66 -18.43
CA ARG A 105 -5.00 22.72 -17.48
C ARG A 105 -4.95 24.06 -18.22
N ALA A 106 -5.43 25.12 -17.56
CA ALA A 106 -5.61 26.47 -18.12
C ALA A 106 -4.32 27.22 -18.55
N GLY A 107 -3.22 26.54 -18.91
CA GLY A 107 -1.94 27.19 -19.18
C GLY A 107 -0.92 26.40 -20.01
N GLY A 108 -1.33 25.46 -20.88
CA GLY A 108 -0.33 24.79 -21.72
C GLY A 108 -0.77 23.98 -22.93
N HIS A 109 -2.06 23.88 -23.24
CA HIS A 109 -2.54 23.09 -24.37
C HIS A 109 -3.42 23.95 -25.28
N GLU A 110 -3.01 24.08 -26.54
CA GLU A 110 -3.75 24.83 -27.57
C GLU A 110 -4.83 23.90 -28.14
N GLY A 111 -6.06 24.02 -27.64
CA GLY A 111 -7.23 23.23 -28.04
C GLY A 111 -8.49 23.62 -27.26
N PRO A 112 -9.70 23.31 -27.74
CA PRO A 112 -10.95 23.64 -27.05
C PRO A 112 -10.94 23.02 -25.64
N MET A 113 -11.00 23.88 -24.63
CA MET A 113 -10.96 23.47 -23.24
C MET A 113 -12.27 22.73 -22.92
N VAL A 114 -12.18 21.43 -22.64
CA VAL A 114 -13.33 20.69 -22.12
C VAL A 114 -13.59 21.22 -20.71
N ALA A 115 -14.61 22.07 -20.58
CA ALA A 115 -14.94 22.76 -19.33
C ALA A 115 -15.63 21.85 -18.29
N ASP A 116 -16.09 20.67 -18.71
CA ASP A 116 -16.81 19.72 -17.87
C ASP A 116 -16.28 18.29 -18.07
N ILE A 117 -15.90 17.65 -16.97
CA ILE A 117 -15.44 16.26 -16.90
C ILE A 117 -16.40 15.26 -17.56
N ASN A 118 -17.69 15.55 -17.59
CA ASN A 118 -18.68 14.67 -18.22
C ASN A 118 -18.55 14.63 -19.74
N ASN A 119 -18.00 15.68 -20.35
CA ASN A 119 -17.81 15.79 -21.80
C ASN A 119 -16.44 15.26 -22.26
N LEU A 120 -15.60 14.80 -21.33
CA LEU A 120 -14.32 14.17 -21.66
C LEU A 120 -14.54 12.69 -21.98
N THR A 121 -14.30 12.32 -23.23
CA THR A 121 -14.43 10.96 -23.77
C THR A 121 -13.10 10.44 -24.29
N LEU A 122 -12.96 9.12 -24.40
CA LEU A 122 -11.87 8.48 -25.15
C LEU A 122 -12.27 8.49 -26.64
N ASP A 123 -11.32 8.81 -27.52
CA ASP A 123 -11.51 8.87 -28.98
C ASP A 123 -11.36 7.50 -29.66
#